data_AF-A0AAV2MQ39-F1
#
_entry.id   AF-A0AAV2MQ39-F1
#
_cell.length_a   1.000
_cell.length_b   1.000
_cell.length_c   1.000
_cell.angle_alpha   90.00
_cell.angle_beta   90.00
_cell.angle_gamma   90.00
#
_symmetry.space_group_name_H-M   'P 1'
#
loop_
_entity.id
_entity.type
_entity.pdbx_description
1 polymer ?
#
loop_
_entity_poly.entity_id
_entity_poly.type
_entity_poly.pdbx_seq_one_letter_code
_entity_poly.pdbx_strand_id
1 'polypeptide(L)'
;MKLTYCMPFALLTLAHAGLLLKRDSCQRQCNLSQCPSAPQACYYGRAKDSCGCCVVCGASEGEKCGGAGGAVCGDGMRCERRGVEEKARFVCVCQSNGVVCGSDGRTYPSVCRLRAENARAKTENAAPVTVLQRGECHASGEGKT
;
A
#
# COMPACT_ATOMS: atom_id res chain seq x y z
N MET A 1 32.61 -68.62 11.25
CA MET A 1 33.23 -67.68 10.29
C MET A 1 32.31 -66.46 10.16
N LYS A 2 32.93 -65.28 10.09
CA LYS A 2 32.34 -63.91 10.09
C LYS A 2 31.17 -63.76 9.08
N LEU A 3 30.17 -62.91 9.30
CA LEU A 3 30.28 -61.45 9.09
C LEU A 3 29.20 -60.65 9.85
N THR A 4 29.67 -59.57 10.46
CA THR A 4 28.98 -58.42 11.05
C THR A 4 28.42 -57.47 9.97
N TYR A 5 27.56 -56.51 10.39
CA TYR A 5 26.98 -55.35 9.68
C TYR A 5 25.73 -55.63 8.81
N CYS A 6 24.72 -54.76 8.68
CA CYS A 6 24.57 -53.36 9.08
C CYS A 6 23.06 -53.09 9.20
N MET A 7 22.64 -52.25 10.15
CA MET A 7 21.33 -51.60 10.08
C MET A 7 21.20 -50.87 8.73
N PRO A 8 19.97 -50.70 8.22
CA PRO A 8 19.59 -49.30 8.08
C PRO A 8 18.20 -49.05 8.66
N PHE A 9 18.17 -48.03 9.51
CA PHE A 9 17.02 -47.18 9.75
C PHE A 9 16.26 -46.94 8.44
N ALA A 10 15.17 -47.65 8.23
CA ALA A 10 14.22 -47.35 7.15
C ALA A 10 12.79 -47.23 7.68
N LEU A 11 12.65 -46.94 8.98
CA LEU A 11 11.45 -46.37 9.55
C LEU A 11 11.47 -44.85 9.25
N LEU A 12 10.36 -44.35 8.70
CA LEU A 12 10.01 -42.93 8.54
C LEU A 12 10.61 -42.18 7.34
N THR A 13 10.37 -42.64 6.10
CA THR A 13 10.28 -41.70 4.96
C THR A 13 8.91 -41.02 5.00
N LEU A 14 8.85 -40.01 5.86
CA LEU A 14 7.81 -38.99 5.97
C LEU A 14 7.35 -38.53 4.57
N ALA A 15 6.15 -38.94 4.20
CA ALA A 15 5.31 -38.27 3.23
C ALA A 15 5.02 -36.84 3.73
N HIS A 16 5.92 -35.89 3.47
CA HIS A 16 5.72 -34.47 3.79
C HIS A 16 6.17 -33.50 2.69
N ALA A 17 6.55 -33.96 1.50
CA ALA A 17 6.93 -33.08 0.40
C ALA A 17 5.71 -32.56 -0.42
N GLY A 18 4.58 -32.28 0.24
CA GLY A 18 3.31 -31.93 -0.41
C GLY A 18 2.71 -30.57 -0.04
N LEU A 19 3.38 -29.77 0.80
CA LEU A 19 2.95 -28.39 1.10
C LEU A 19 4.07 -27.41 0.76
N LEU A 20 4.31 -27.15 -0.53
CA LEU A 20 4.88 -25.87 -0.97
C LEU A 20 4.29 -25.45 -2.31
N LEU A 21 2.97 -25.23 -2.36
CA LEU A 21 2.42 -24.22 -3.26
C LEU A 21 2.70 -22.84 -2.67
N LYS A 22 3.98 -22.49 -2.49
CA LYS A 22 4.35 -21.12 -2.18
C LYS A 22 4.40 -20.41 -3.52
N ARG A 23 3.40 -19.57 -3.76
CA ARG A 23 3.29 -18.72 -4.96
C ARG A 23 4.46 -17.73 -4.95
N ASP A 24 5.65 -18.20 -5.34
CA ASP A 24 6.86 -17.40 -5.43
C ASP A 24 6.77 -16.53 -6.70
N SER A 25 5.90 -15.52 -6.64
CA SER A 25 5.80 -14.49 -7.69
C SER A 25 6.99 -13.51 -7.66
N CYS A 26 7.82 -13.57 -6.61
CA CYS A 26 8.94 -12.68 -6.40
C CYS A 26 10.27 -13.45 -6.47
N GLN A 27 11.28 -12.86 -7.10
CA GLN A 27 12.66 -13.37 -7.05
C GLN A 27 13.18 -13.32 -5.62
N ARG A 28 14.01 -14.30 -5.22
CA ARG A 28 14.62 -14.34 -3.88
C ARG A 28 15.55 -13.15 -3.60
N GLN A 29 16.12 -12.58 -4.65
CA GLN A 29 16.99 -11.41 -4.59
C GLN A 29 16.44 -10.32 -5.50
N CYS A 30 16.48 -9.09 -5.02
CA CYS A 30 16.08 -7.92 -5.77
C CYS A 30 17.18 -7.57 -6.79
N ASN A 31 16.87 -7.70 -8.09
CA ASN A 31 17.73 -7.21 -9.16
C ASN A 31 17.28 -5.80 -9.59
N LEU A 32 17.95 -4.77 -9.07
CA LEU A 32 17.60 -3.37 -9.32
C LEU A 32 17.71 -2.95 -10.80
N SER A 33 18.52 -3.64 -11.60
CA SER A 33 18.63 -3.37 -13.04
C SER A 33 17.38 -3.74 -13.83
N GLN A 34 16.49 -4.57 -13.24
CA GLN A 34 15.21 -4.94 -13.83
C GLN A 34 14.08 -3.98 -13.43
N CYS A 35 14.33 -3.03 -12.54
CA CYS A 35 13.31 -2.10 -12.11
C CYS A 35 13.02 -1.06 -13.21
N PRO A 36 11.75 -0.68 -13.39
CA PRO A 36 11.42 0.45 -14.26
C PRO A 36 12.07 1.73 -13.73
N SER A 37 12.27 2.70 -14.62
CA SER A 37 12.74 4.02 -14.22
C SER A 37 11.79 4.63 -13.18
N ALA A 38 12.37 5.30 -12.18
CA ALA A 38 11.58 5.84 -11.09
C ALA A 38 10.61 6.91 -11.64
N PRO A 39 9.30 6.79 -11.35
CA PRO A 39 8.33 7.77 -11.79
C PRO A 39 8.67 9.16 -11.24
N GLN A 40 8.54 10.17 -12.12
CA GLN A 40 8.91 11.55 -11.81
C GLN A 40 7.93 12.23 -10.85
N ALA A 41 6.63 11.89 -10.94
CA ALA A 41 5.58 12.47 -10.10
C ALA A 41 4.76 11.37 -9.40
N CYS A 42 4.97 11.21 -8.09
CA CYS A 42 4.14 10.35 -7.25
C CYS A 42 3.43 11.19 -6.18
N TYR A 43 2.20 11.59 -6.45
CA TYR A 43 1.45 12.48 -5.57
C TYR A 43 1.06 11.82 -4.25
N TYR A 44 0.79 10.51 -4.26
CA TYR A 44 0.57 9.72 -3.04
C TYR A 44 1.88 9.16 -2.44
N GLY A 45 3.04 9.67 -2.87
CA GLY A 45 4.33 9.19 -2.38
C GLY A 45 4.85 7.95 -3.10
N ARG A 46 6.06 7.55 -2.71
CA ARG A 46 6.77 6.41 -3.29
C ARG A 46 6.69 5.21 -2.36
N ALA A 47 6.39 4.06 -2.92
CA ALA A 47 6.35 2.80 -2.20
C ALA A 47 7.36 1.81 -2.81
N LYS A 48 7.61 0.72 -2.11
CA LYS A 48 8.19 -0.47 -2.71
C LYS A 48 7.09 -1.32 -3.34
N ASP A 49 7.40 -2.02 -4.43
CA ASP A 49 6.48 -3.01 -5.00
C ASP A 49 6.14 -4.13 -4.00
N SER A 50 5.21 -5.02 -4.37
CA SER A 50 4.78 -6.13 -3.51
C SER A 50 5.91 -7.12 -3.15
N CYS A 51 7.04 -7.08 -3.85
CA CYS A 51 8.23 -7.89 -3.59
C CYS A 51 9.26 -7.15 -2.71
N GLY A 52 9.02 -5.89 -2.37
CA GLY A 52 9.95 -5.04 -1.61
C GLY A 52 11.13 -4.52 -2.43
N CYS A 53 11.13 -4.69 -3.76
CA CYS A 53 12.31 -4.47 -4.60
C CYS A 53 12.33 -3.08 -5.24
N CYS A 54 11.47 -2.87 -6.24
CA CYS A 54 11.47 -1.66 -7.06
C CYS A 54 10.74 -0.51 -6.37
N VAL A 55 11.18 0.71 -6.63
CA VAL A 55 10.48 1.92 -6.21
C VAL A 55 9.38 2.21 -7.22
N VAL A 56 8.15 2.29 -6.75
CA VAL A 56 6.94 2.56 -7.55
C VAL A 56 6.18 3.74 -6.95
N CYS A 57 5.26 4.33 -7.69
CA CYS A 57 4.29 5.23 -7.06
C CYS A 57 3.33 4.42 -6.21
N GLY A 58 3.02 4.92 -5.03
CA GLY A 58 1.97 4.35 -4.20
C GLY A 58 0.59 4.53 -4.84
N ALA A 59 -0.23 3.50 -4.76
CA ALA A 59 -1.63 3.54 -5.17
C ALA A 59 -2.40 4.61 -4.38
N SER A 60 -3.32 5.26 -5.07
CA SER A 60 -4.12 6.38 -4.57
C SER A 60 -5.23 5.94 -3.63
N GLU A 61 -5.74 6.87 -2.81
CA GLU A 61 -6.87 6.57 -1.93
C GLU A 61 -8.12 6.15 -2.73
N GLY A 62 -8.64 4.96 -2.42
CA GLY A 62 -9.76 4.30 -3.11
C GLY A 62 -9.34 3.32 -4.22
N GLU A 63 -8.07 3.31 -4.63
CA GLU A 63 -7.53 2.39 -5.63
C GLU A 63 -7.38 0.98 -5.08
N LYS A 64 -7.48 -0.03 -5.95
CA LYS A 64 -7.28 -1.45 -5.57
C LYS A 64 -5.84 -1.69 -5.11
N CYS A 65 -5.65 -2.52 -4.11
CA CYS A 65 -4.33 -2.87 -3.57
C CYS A 65 -4.23 -4.33 -3.16
N GLY A 66 -3.00 -4.80 -2.96
CA GLY A 66 -2.72 -6.16 -2.48
C GLY A 66 -2.94 -7.25 -3.55
N GLY A 67 -2.67 -8.51 -3.15
CA GLY A 67 -2.57 -9.63 -4.08
C GLY A 67 -1.15 -9.78 -4.68
N ALA A 68 -0.91 -10.88 -5.39
CA ALA A 68 0.37 -11.14 -6.03
C ALA A 68 0.63 -10.13 -7.15
N GLY A 69 1.69 -9.32 -7.03
CA GLY A 69 1.97 -8.24 -7.97
C GLY A 69 1.00 -7.06 -7.87
N GLY A 70 0.15 -7.02 -6.84
CA GLY A 70 -0.81 -5.94 -6.64
C GLY A 70 -0.14 -4.62 -6.23
N ALA A 71 -0.86 -3.52 -6.44
CA ALA A 71 -0.38 -2.20 -6.07
C ALA A 71 -0.20 -2.06 -4.55
N VAL A 72 0.82 -1.31 -4.16
CA VAL A 72 1.12 -0.97 -2.77
C VAL A 72 0.64 0.45 -2.52
N CYS A 73 -0.07 0.67 -1.41
CA CYS A 73 -0.62 1.97 -1.08
C CYS A 73 0.48 3.01 -0.84
N GLY A 74 0.19 4.26 -1.20
CA GLY A 74 1.03 5.40 -0.89
C GLY A 74 1.12 5.78 0.59
N ASP A 75 1.82 6.88 0.84
CA ASP A 75 2.26 7.30 2.17
C ASP A 75 1.08 7.54 3.13
N GLY A 76 1.16 6.93 4.32
CA GLY A 76 0.14 7.06 5.36
C GLY A 76 -1.19 6.37 5.05
N MET A 77 -1.19 5.41 4.13
CA MET A 77 -2.37 4.61 3.77
C MET A 77 -2.17 3.13 4.09
N ARG A 78 -3.28 2.42 4.32
CA ARG A 78 -3.31 0.96 4.50
C ARG A 78 -4.18 0.31 3.44
N CYS A 79 -3.88 -0.95 3.12
CA CYS A 79 -4.70 -1.75 2.22
C CYS A 79 -5.82 -2.43 3.01
N GLU A 80 -7.06 -2.00 2.84
CA GLU A 80 -8.20 -2.45 3.64
C GLU A 80 -9.28 -3.13 2.78
N ARG A 81 -9.84 -4.23 3.29
CA ARG A 81 -10.98 -4.92 2.67
C ARG A 81 -12.24 -4.07 2.81
N ARG A 82 -12.84 -3.67 1.69
CA ARG A 82 -14.13 -2.96 1.62
C ARG A 82 -15.14 -3.80 0.83
N GLY A 83 -16.42 -3.66 1.15
CA GLY A 83 -17.51 -4.44 0.55
C GLY A 83 -17.83 -5.72 1.33
N VAL A 84 -18.88 -6.41 0.89
CA VAL A 84 -19.46 -7.58 1.56
C VAL A 84 -19.33 -8.80 0.65
N GLU A 85 -19.03 -9.97 1.23
CA GLU A 85 -18.96 -11.27 0.53
C GLU A 85 -18.17 -11.23 -0.79
N GLU A 86 -18.79 -11.63 -1.90
CA GLU A 86 -18.26 -11.77 -3.26
C GLU A 86 -17.85 -10.42 -3.89
N LYS A 87 -18.38 -9.30 -3.39
CA LYS A 87 -18.03 -7.95 -3.88
C LYS A 87 -16.90 -7.30 -3.08
N ALA A 88 -16.28 -8.04 -2.18
CA ALA A 88 -15.19 -7.52 -1.39
C ALA A 88 -13.96 -7.24 -2.26
N ARG A 89 -13.35 -6.08 -2.06
CA ARG A 89 -12.11 -5.66 -2.70
C ARG A 89 -11.20 -5.01 -1.67
N PHE A 90 -9.90 -5.19 -1.85
CA PHE A 90 -8.89 -4.49 -1.07
C PHE A 90 -8.61 -3.15 -1.73
N VAL A 91 -8.72 -2.06 -0.99
CA VAL A 91 -8.45 -0.70 -1.48
C VAL A 91 -7.59 0.10 -0.51
N CYS A 92 -6.84 1.05 -1.05
CA CYS A 92 -6.04 1.96 -0.23
C CYS A 92 -6.93 2.94 0.50
N VAL A 93 -6.75 3.04 1.82
CA VAL A 93 -7.50 3.97 2.67
C VAL A 93 -6.54 4.76 3.53
N CYS A 94 -6.83 6.05 3.73
CA CYS A 94 -6.02 6.87 4.62
C CYS A 94 -6.01 6.30 6.04
N GLN A 95 -4.84 6.28 6.67
CA GLN A 95 -4.72 5.79 8.03
C GLN A 95 -5.43 6.73 9.03
N SER A 96 -5.37 8.04 8.77
CA SER A 96 -6.13 9.04 9.51
C SER A 96 -7.50 9.21 8.88
N ASN A 97 -8.53 8.77 9.61
CA ASN A 97 -9.92 8.86 9.15
C ASN A 97 -10.46 10.29 9.29
N GLY A 98 -11.49 10.60 8.49
CA GLY A 98 -12.25 11.83 8.57
C GLY A 98 -11.78 12.93 7.62
N VAL A 99 -12.71 13.81 7.29
CA VAL A 99 -12.48 14.98 6.45
C VAL A 99 -11.68 16.05 7.21
N VAL A 100 -11.02 16.94 6.47
CA VAL A 100 -10.23 18.05 7.04
C VAL A 100 -10.50 19.34 6.28
N CYS A 101 -10.47 20.46 6.99
CA CYS A 101 -10.54 21.78 6.38
C CYS A 101 -9.14 22.29 6.06
N GLY A 102 -8.90 22.65 4.80
CA GLY A 102 -7.66 23.23 4.32
C GLY A 102 -7.57 24.73 4.58
N SER A 103 -6.35 25.26 4.57
CA SER A 103 -6.06 26.70 4.65
C SER A 103 -6.56 27.51 3.46
N ASP A 104 -6.94 26.84 2.38
CA ASP A 104 -7.59 27.39 1.21
C ASP A 104 -9.13 27.43 1.32
N GLY A 105 -9.67 27.09 2.49
CA GLY A 105 -11.11 27.06 2.75
C GLY A 105 -11.83 25.87 2.12
N ARG A 106 -11.11 24.88 1.58
CA ARG A 106 -11.71 23.67 0.98
C ARG A 106 -11.70 22.51 1.95
N THR A 107 -12.81 21.77 1.98
CA THR A 107 -12.87 20.48 2.69
C THR A 107 -12.23 19.40 1.85
N TYR A 108 -11.32 18.64 2.43
CA TYR A 108 -10.67 17.47 1.83
C TYR A 108 -11.21 16.19 2.46
N PRO A 109 -11.45 15.13 1.66
CA PRO A 109 -12.04 13.88 2.16
C PRO A 109 -11.13 13.13 3.15
N SER A 110 -9.83 13.40 3.12
CA SER A 110 -8.84 12.90 4.07
C SER A 110 -7.60 13.78 4.05
N VAL A 111 -6.76 13.65 5.09
CA VAL A 111 -5.42 14.28 5.09
C VAL A 111 -4.51 13.69 4.01
N CYS A 112 -4.71 12.44 3.58
CA CYS A 112 -3.92 11.82 2.51
C CYS A 112 -4.21 12.46 1.16
N ARG A 113 -5.49 12.77 0.87
CA ARG A 113 -5.91 13.53 -0.32
C ARG A 113 -5.36 14.95 -0.33
N LEU A 114 -5.41 15.66 0.80
CA LEU A 114 -4.81 17.00 0.91
C LEU A 114 -3.30 16.95 0.62
N ARG A 115 -2.58 15.98 1.19
CA ARG A 115 -1.15 15.79 0.92
C ARG A 115 -0.87 15.50 -0.55
N ALA A 116 -1.71 14.71 -1.20
CA ALA A 116 -1.56 14.41 -2.62
C ALA A 116 -1.75 15.66 -3.50
N GLU A 117 -2.74 16.50 -3.19
CA GLU A 117 -2.91 17.79 -3.89
C GLU A 117 -1.72 18.72 -3.65
N ASN A 118 -1.18 18.78 -2.43
CA ASN A 118 0.05 19.54 -2.16
C ASN A 118 1.26 19.01 -2.93
N ALA A 119 1.38 17.69 -3.07
CA ALA A 119 2.46 17.09 -3.85
C ALA A 119 2.35 17.49 -5.32
N ARG A 120 1.13 17.60 -5.87
CA ARG A 120 0.89 18.12 -7.22
C ARG A 120 1.20 19.60 -7.31
N ALA A 121 0.67 20.42 -6.41
CA ALA A 121 0.92 21.86 -6.35
C ALA A 121 2.42 22.17 -6.29
N LYS A 122 3.20 21.36 -5.56
CA LYS A 122 4.66 21.49 -5.50
C LYS A 122 5.33 21.32 -6.87
N THR A 123 4.84 20.41 -7.73
CA THR A 123 5.36 20.26 -9.11
C THR A 123 5.07 21.48 -9.99
N GLU A 124 4.09 22.29 -9.60
CA GLU A 124 3.65 23.51 -10.28
C GLU A 124 4.19 24.78 -9.57
N ASN A 125 5.06 24.64 -8.57
CA ASN A 125 5.55 25.74 -7.71
C ASN A 125 4.45 26.54 -7.00
N ALA A 126 3.29 25.93 -6.75
CA ALA A 126 2.19 26.54 -5.99
C ALA A 126 2.38 26.34 -4.47
N ALA A 127 1.80 27.25 -3.69
CA ALA A 127 1.86 27.21 -2.23
C ALA A 127 1.08 25.99 -1.66
N PRO A 128 1.60 25.31 -0.63
CA PRO A 128 0.92 24.17 -0.03
C PRO A 128 -0.26 24.60 0.85
N VAL A 129 -1.32 23.79 0.85
CA VAL A 129 -2.47 23.90 1.75
C VAL A 129 -2.16 23.22 3.07
N THR A 130 -2.37 23.87 4.20
CA THR A 130 -2.23 23.26 5.54
C THR A 130 -3.59 22.86 6.08
N VAL A 131 -3.61 21.91 7.03
CA VAL A 131 -4.86 21.57 7.74
C VAL A 131 -5.13 22.65 8.78
N LEU A 132 -6.27 23.34 8.68
CA LEU A 132 -6.74 24.27 9.70
C LEU A 132 -7.43 23.55 10.86
N GLN A 133 -8.32 22.61 10.52
CA GLN A 133 -9.07 21.84 11.51
C GLN A 133 -9.48 20.47 10.96
N ARG A 134 -9.79 19.55 11.87
CA ARG A 134 -10.52 18.32 11.53
C ARG A 134 -11.98 18.67 11.29
N GLY A 135 -12.65 17.95 10.40
CA GLY A 135 -14.01 18.26 9.99
C GLY A 135 -14.06 19.16 8.76
N GLU A 136 -15.27 19.52 8.37
CA GLU A 136 -15.52 20.33 7.18
C GLU A 136 -15.12 21.79 7.42
N CYS A 137 -14.78 22.51 6.35
CA CYS A 137 -14.75 23.95 6.44
C CYS A 137 -16.16 24.46 6.69
N HIS A 138 -16.30 25.36 7.66
CA HIS A 138 -17.58 26.01 7.89
C HIS A 138 -17.86 26.86 6.66
N ALA A 139 -18.99 26.61 5.98
CA ALA A 139 -19.53 27.60 5.06
C ALA A 139 -19.84 28.83 5.91
N SER A 140 -19.05 29.88 5.81
CA SER A 140 -19.30 31.16 6.47
C SER A 140 -20.73 31.60 6.14
N GLY A 141 -21.70 31.38 7.04
CA GLY A 141 -23.10 31.59 6.67
C GLY A 141 -24.23 31.26 7.64
N GLU A 142 -24.02 30.64 8.80
CA GLU A 142 -25.11 30.52 9.79
C GLU A 142 -24.72 31.22 11.10
N GLY A 143 -25.17 32.48 11.16
CA GLY A 143 -25.24 33.25 12.38
C GLY A 143 -26.02 32.47 13.43
N LYS A 144 -25.34 32.21 14.53
CA LYS A 144 -25.94 31.83 15.80
C LYS A 144 -26.87 32.97 16.22
N THR A 145 -28.18 32.80 16.02
CA THR A 145 -29.21 33.66 16.62
C THR A 145 -29.45 33.16 18.04
#